data_AF-A0A9E3F7V6-F1
#
_entry.id   AF-A0A9E3F7V6-F1
#
_cell.length_a   1.000
_cell.length_b   1.000
_cell.length_c   1.000
_cell.angle_alpha   90.00
_cell.angle_beta   90.00
_cell.angle_gamma   90.00
#
_symmetry.space_group_name_H-M   'P 1'
#
loop_
_entity.id
_entity.type
_entity.pdbx_description
1 polymer ?
#
loop_
_entity_poly.entity_id
_entity_poly.type
_entity_poly.pdbx_seq_one_letter_code
_entity_poly.pdbx_strand_id
1 'polypeptide(L)'
;MPRSRLVNRNVVAGTGRTSMRLEPELWDALAEICEREGRGIHELVRGIDGQRERGGRTSAVRVFVVQYFRAAATEAGHLAAGHGPSCQAAA
;
A
#
# COMPACT_ATOMS: atom_id res chain seq x y z
N MET A 1 15.73 19.90 -11.64
CA MET A 1 15.48 18.46 -11.39
C MET A 1 14.13 18.33 -10.68
N PRO A 2 13.12 17.68 -11.26
CA PRO A 2 11.85 17.49 -10.56
C PRO A 2 12.08 16.63 -9.32
N ARG A 3 11.60 17.09 -8.16
CA ARG A 3 11.71 16.34 -6.91
C ARG A 3 10.79 15.13 -6.97
N SER A 4 11.26 13.99 -6.45
CA SER A 4 10.44 12.80 -6.26
C SER A 4 9.24 13.12 -5.34
N ARG A 5 8.01 12.79 -5.77
CA ARG A 5 6.76 12.94 -4.99
C ARG A 5 6.69 12.03 -3.75
N LEU A 6 7.64 11.09 -3.61
CA LEU A 6 7.65 10.13 -2.52
C LEU A 6 7.79 10.81 -1.15
N VAL A 7 6.84 10.52 -0.26
CA VAL A 7 6.84 10.94 1.14
C VAL A 7 7.61 9.92 1.96
N ASN A 8 8.60 10.39 2.73
CA ASN A 8 9.35 9.57 3.66
C ASN A 8 8.66 9.51 5.03
N ARG A 9 8.43 8.31 5.58
CA ARG A 9 7.96 8.14 6.96
C ARG A 9 8.78 7.07 7.66
N ASN A 10 8.87 7.18 8.99
CA ASN A 10 9.53 6.17 9.81
C ASN A 10 8.55 5.06 10.17
N VAL A 11 8.99 3.81 10.04
CA VAL A 11 8.23 2.62 10.43
C VAL A 11 9.10 1.71 11.29
N VAL A 12 8.48 1.02 12.25
CA VAL A 12 9.16 0.00 13.04
C VAL A 12 9.02 -1.34 12.33
N ALA A 13 10.13 -1.88 11.88
CA ALA A 13 10.27 -3.19 11.26
C ALA A 13 10.78 -4.23 12.27
N GLY A 14 10.91 -5.49 11.84
CA GLY A 14 11.43 -6.57 12.69
C GLY A 14 12.86 -6.32 13.20
N THR A 15 13.67 -5.54 12.47
CA THR A 15 15.05 -5.20 12.83
C THR A 15 15.20 -3.80 13.43
N GLY A 16 14.10 -3.15 13.84
CA GLY A 16 14.08 -1.81 14.43
C GLY A 16 13.49 -0.73 13.53
N ARG A 17 13.68 0.54 13.90
CA ARG A 17 13.12 1.70 13.18
C ARG A 17 13.84 1.89 11.84
N THR A 18 13.09 1.97 10.75
CA THR A 18 13.61 2.24 9.41
C THR A 18 12.74 3.28 8.69
N SER A 19 13.35 4.11 7.84
CA SER A 19 12.63 5.03 6.97
C SER A 19 12.18 4.36 5.67
N MET A 20 10.95 4.62 5.25
CA MET A 20 10.38 4.13 3.99
C MET A 20 9.81 5.29 3.18
N ARG A 21 9.99 5.25 1.86
CA ARG A 21 9.52 6.28 0.92
C ARG A 21 8.44 5.71 0.00
N LEU A 22 7.23 6.25 0.08
CA LEU A 22 6.09 5.84 -0.75
C LEU A 22 5.35 7.06 -1.30
N GLU A 23 4.63 6.83 -2.38
CA GLU A 23 3.62 7.73 -2.92
C GLU A 23 2.57 8.05 -1.85
N PRO A 24 2.05 9.29 -1.74
CA PRO A 24 1.00 9.65 -0.79
C PRO A 24 -0.19 8.69 -0.82
N GLU A 25 -0.62 8.30 -2.02
CA GLU A 25 -1.75 7.39 -2.26
C GLU A 25 -1.51 6.01 -1.64
N LEU A 26 -0.27 5.55 -1.65
CA LEU A 26 0.10 4.28 -1.02
C LEU A 26 0.18 4.39 0.51
N TRP A 27 0.50 5.57 1.05
CA TRP A 27 0.38 5.80 2.49
C TRP A 27 -1.08 5.81 2.93
N ASP A 28 -1.96 6.42 2.14
CA ASP A 28 -3.39 6.47 2.43
C ASP A 28 -4.01 5.07 2.32
N ALA A 29 -3.65 4.31 1.27
CA ALA A 29 -4.06 2.91 1.12
C ALA A 29 -3.60 2.03 2.29
N LEU A 30 -2.38 2.25 2.83
CA LEU A 30 -1.92 1.53 4.03
C LEU A 30 -2.73 1.90 5.28
N ALA A 31 -3.11 3.17 5.43
CA ALA A 31 -3.96 3.61 6.54
C ALA A 31 -5.34 2.96 6.45
N GLU A 32 -5.93 2.92 5.25
CA GLU A 32 -7.20 2.25 5.01
C GLU A 32 -7.15 0.75 5.33
N ILE A 33 -6.07 0.06 4.94
CA ILE A 33 -5.88 -1.35 5.32
C ILE A 33 -5.77 -1.49 6.83
N CYS A 34 -5.02 -0.60 7.50
CA CYS A 34 -4.89 -0.62 8.96
C CYS A 34 -6.25 -0.48 9.66
N GLU A 35 -7.10 0.43 9.19
CA GLU A 35 -8.45 0.63 9.72
C GLU A 35 -9.34 -0.58 9.50
N ARG A 36 -9.36 -1.15 8.28
CA ARG A 36 -10.16 -2.33 7.93
C ARG A 36 -9.79 -3.57 8.73
N GLU A 37 -8.49 -3.77 8.94
CA GLU A 37 -7.97 -4.94 9.65
C GLU A 37 -7.88 -4.74 11.17
N GLY A 38 -8.11 -3.52 11.67
CA GLY A 38 -7.92 -3.19 13.09
C GLY A 38 -6.47 -3.30 13.56
N ARG A 39 -5.50 -3.03 12.67
CA ARG A 39 -4.06 -3.22 12.91
C ARG A 39 -3.29 -1.91 12.82
N GLY A 40 -2.20 -1.79 13.59
CA GLY A 40 -1.31 -0.64 13.47
C GLY A 40 -0.36 -0.74 12.26
N ILE A 41 0.01 0.39 11.66
CA ILE A 41 0.91 0.41 10.49
C ILE A 41 2.26 -0.29 10.71
N HIS A 42 2.82 -0.20 11.93
CA HIS A 42 4.05 -0.90 12.28
C HIS A 42 3.86 -2.42 12.36
N GLU A 43 2.70 -2.86 12.83
CA GLU A 43 2.36 -4.27 12.91
C GLU A 43 2.16 -4.88 11.53
N LEU A 44 1.46 -4.16 10.66
CA LEU A 44 1.27 -4.52 9.26
C LEU A 44 2.62 -4.66 8.53
N VAL A 45 3.49 -3.64 8.66
CA VAL A 45 4.83 -3.66 8.04
C VAL A 45 5.70 -4.79 8.59
N ARG A 46 5.64 -5.08 9.90
CA ARG A 46 6.36 -6.24 10.46
C ARG A 46 5.86 -7.57 9.89
N GLY A 47 4.54 -7.71 9.70
CA GLY A 47 3.96 -8.89 9.06
C GLY A 47 4.48 -9.09 7.64
N ILE A 48 4.47 -8.02 6.83
CA ILE A 48 5.00 -8.03 5.46
C ILE A 48 6.49 -8.38 5.45
N ASP A 49 7.26 -7.83 6.39
CA ASP A 49 8.69 -8.08 6.50
C ASP A 49 9.05 -9.52 6.87
N GLY A 50 8.19 -10.21 7.62
CA GLY A 50 8.39 -11.61 8.00
C GLY A 50 8.11 -12.60 6.86
N GLN A 51 7.31 -12.19 5.87
CA GLN A 51 6.88 -13.03 4.74
C GLN A 51 7.68 -12.75 3.46
N ARG A 52 8.60 -11.78 3.44
CA ARG A 52 9.37 -11.44 2.23
C ARG A 52 10.51 -12.44 2.03
N GLU A 53 10.54 -13.10 0.87
CA GLU A 53 11.67 -13.98 0.51
C GLU A 53 12.81 -13.23 -0.21
N ARG A 54 12.49 -12.30 -1.11
CA ARG A 54 13.47 -11.46 -1.85
C ARG A 54 12.91 -10.08 -2.18
N GLY A 55 13.78 -9.05 -2.13
CA GLY A 55 13.45 -7.66 -2.47
C GLY A 55 13.47 -6.69 -1.28
N GLY A 56 13.45 -5.39 -1.58
CA GLY A 56 13.42 -4.34 -0.57
C GLY A 56 12.04 -4.17 0.05
N ARG A 57 11.98 -3.87 1.36
CA ARG A 57 10.74 -3.63 2.14
C ARG A 57 9.75 -2.73 1.41
N THR A 58 10.20 -1.60 0.88
CA THR A 58 9.34 -0.66 0.15
C THR A 58 8.64 -1.32 -1.03
N SER A 59 9.34 -2.17 -1.78
CA SER A 59 8.74 -2.94 -2.88
C SER A 59 7.73 -3.96 -2.36
N ALA A 60 8.08 -4.70 -1.30
CA ALA A 60 7.18 -5.66 -0.67
C ALA A 60 5.89 -5.00 -0.16
N VAL A 61 5.98 -3.83 0.45
CA VAL A 61 4.82 -3.05 0.91
C VAL A 61 3.94 -2.62 -0.26
N ARG A 62 4.52 -2.13 -1.36
CA ARG A 62 3.75 -1.78 -2.57
C ARG A 62 3.00 -2.98 -3.13
N VAL A 63 3.68 -4.12 -3.24
CA VAL A 63 3.08 -5.37 -3.73
C VAL A 63 1.97 -5.83 -2.80
N PHE A 64 2.18 -5.77 -1.48
CA PHE A 64 1.16 -6.12 -0.49
C PHE A 64 -0.11 -5.28 -0.65
N VAL A 65 0.00 -3.96 -0.79
CA VAL A 65 -1.17 -3.08 -1.01
C VAL A 65 -1.94 -3.53 -2.26
N VAL A 66 -1.24 -3.78 -3.37
CA VAL A 66 -1.89 -4.26 -4.61
C VAL A 66 -2.59 -5.60 -4.40
N GLN A 67 -1.94 -6.56 -3.73
CA GLN A 67 -2.51 -7.88 -3.47
C GLN A 67 -3.74 -7.81 -2.56
N TYR A 68 -3.70 -6.99 -1.51
CA TYR A 68 -4.82 -6.78 -0.60
C TYR A 68 -6.06 -6.30 -1.36
N PHE A 69 -5.92 -5.21 -2.13
CA PHE A 69 -7.06 -4.66 -2.87
C PHE A 69 -7.50 -5.53 -4.04
N ARG A 70 -6.60 -6.28 -4.68
CA ARG A 70 -6.99 -7.29 -5.69
C ARG A 70 -7.79 -8.43 -5.09
N ALA A 71 -7.42 -8.93 -3.92
CA ALA A 71 -8.16 -9.99 -3.23
C ALA A 71 -9.55 -9.50 -2.77
N ALA A 72 -9.67 -8.23 -2.40
CA ALA A 72 -10.94 -7.61 -2.05
C ALA A 72 -11.81 -7.25 -3.27
N ALA A 73 -11.23 -7.18 -4.47
CA ALA A 73 -11.95 -6.82 -5.68
C ALA A 73 -12.71 -8.04 -6.21
N THR A 74 -14.04 -7.97 -6.13
CA THR A 74 -14.95 -9.01 -6.63
C THR A 74 -15.45 -8.64 -8.04
N GLU A 75 -15.88 -9.64 -8.82
CA GLU A 75 -16.49 -9.39 -10.15
C GLU A 75 -17.67 -8.41 -10.06
N ALA A 76 -18.53 -8.57 -9.05
CA ALA A 76 -19.64 -7.64 -8.81
C ALA A 76 -19.15 -6.22 -8.49
N GLY A 77 -18.12 -6.09 -7.65
CA GLY A 77 -17.49 -4.79 -7.33
C GLY A 77 -16.84 -4.14 -8.55
N HIS A 78 -16.19 -4.93 -9.41
CA HIS A 78 -15.60 -4.47 -10.67
C HIS A 78 -16.66 -3.94 -11.64
N LEU A 79 -17.75 -4.68 -11.83
CA LEU A 79 -18.88 -4.25 -12.67
C LEU A 79 -19.53 -2.97 -12.12
N ALA A 80 -19.74 -2.89 -10.80
CA ALA A 80 -20.34 -1.73 -10.17
C ALA A 80 -19.44 -0.47 -10.23
N ALA A 81 -18.13 -0.64 -10.10
CA ALA A 81 -17.18 0.46 -10.22
C ALA A 81 -17.12 1.03 -11.63
N GLY A 82 -17.43 0.21 -12.65
CA GLY A 82 -17.42 0.59 -14.05
C GLY A 82 -16.02 0.74 -14.64
N HIS A 83 -14.98 1.06 -13.85
CA HIS A 83 -13.54 1.19 -14.19
C HIS A 83 -12.77 2.00 -13.11
N GLY A 84 -11.51 2.39 -13.39
CA GLY A 84 -10.67 3.26 -12.55
C GLY A 84 -10.75 4.78 -12.88
N PRO A 85 -10.09 5.64 -12.07
CA PRO A 85 -10.18 7.11 -12.16
C PRO A 85 -9.71 7.74 -13.48
N SER A 86 -9.10 6.97 -14.39
CA SER A 86 -8.65 7.45 -15.71
C SER A 86 -9.58 7.09 -16.87
N CYS A 87 -10.78 6.55 -16.60
CA CYS A 87 -11.79 6.28 -17.64
C CYS A 87 -13.04 7.19 -17.52
N GLN A 88 -13.02 8.19 -16.63
CA GLN A 88 -13.88 9.36 -16.80
C GLN A 88 -13.33 10.16 -17.98
N ALA A 89 -13.79 9.83 -19.18
CA ALA A 89 -13.60 10.64 -20.36
C ALA A 89 -14.02 12.08 -20.03
N ALA A 90 -13.14 13.02 -20.36
CA ALA A 90 -13.48 14.43 -20.40
C ALA A 90 -14.77 14.60 -21.22
N ALA A 91 -15.79 15.15 -20.57
CA ALA A 91 -16.93 15.77 -21.25
C ALA A 91 -16.56 17.21 -21.61
#